data_AF-A0AAU9LDR0-F1
#
_entry.id   AF-A0AAU9LDR0-F1
#
_cell.length_a   1.000
_cell.length_b   1.000
_cell.length_c   1.000
_cell.angle_alpha   90.00
_cell.angle_beta   90.00
_cell.angle_gamma   90.00
#
_symmetry.space_group_name_H-M   'P 1'
#
loop_
_entity.id
_entity.type
_entity.pdbx_description
1 polymer ?
#
loop_
_entity_poly.entity_id
_entity_poly.type
_entity_poly.pdbx_seq_one_letter_code
_entity_poly.pdbx_strand_id
1 'polypeptide(L)'
;MAQEIDKDVSDFPRYQQMVIETMYGPDVPYYQQGLQHPNQSAQTFFKLVNQATEPLWDGSLKASTLSTTTRLLNWKSEYNVSDSSFDRLLPIIKDSLPTGAKLPDNFYETKKMLKPLKLPSQRIHIHKNWWQCS
;
A
#
# COMPACT_ATOMS: atom_id res chain seq x y z
N MET A 1 -22.82 -0.85 28.17
CA MET A 1 -23.20 -2.27 28.33
C MET A 1 -23.41 -2.82 26.93
N ALA A 2 -22.47 -3.60 26.42
CA ALA A 2 -22.67 -4.31 25.16
C ALA A 2 -23.58 -5.50 25.48
N GLN A 3 -24.74 -5.57 24.84
CA GLN A 3 -25.59 -6.75 24.93
C GLN A 3 -24.94 -7.84 24.07
N GLU A 4 -24.47 -8.91 24.72
CA GLU A 4 -24.09 -10.15 24.04
C GLU A 4 -25.36 -10.78 23.46
N ILE A 5 -25.34 -11.01 22.15
CA ILE A 5 -26.41 -11.72 21.45
C ILE A 5 -26.11 -13.21 21.62
N ASP A 6 -26.70 -13.82 22.65
CA ASP A 6 -26.71 -15.27 22.82
C ASP A 6 -27.71 -15.87 21.80
N LYS A 7 -27.27 -16.05 20.56
CA LYS A 7 -28.02 -16.78 19.55
C LYS A 7 -27.71 -18.26 19.72
N ASP A 8 -28.69 -18.99 20.26
CA ASP A 8 -28.63 -20.45 20.37
C ASP A 8 -28.27 -21.06 19.00
N VAL A 9 -27.27 -21.93 19.02
CA VAL A 9 -26.65 -22.54 17.84
C VAL A 9 -27.68 -23.27 16.96
N SER A 10 -28.83 -23.66 17.50
CA SER A 10 -29.87 -24.39 16.78
C SER A 10 -30.64 -23.58 15.73
N ASP A 11 -30.52 -22.25 15.69
CA ASP A 11 -31.25 -21.37 14.76
C ASP A 11 -30.58 -21.23 13.38
N PHE A 12 -29.41 -21.84 13.18
CA PHE A 12 -28.67 -21.75 11.92
C PHE A 12 -29.09 -22.82 10.89
N PRO A 13 -29.24 -22.45 9.60
CA PRO A 13 -29.40 -23.39 8.50
C PRO A 13 -28.39 -24.55 8.56
N ARG A 14 -28.83 -25.77 8.22
CA ARG A 14 -28.06 -27.03 8.38
C ARG A 14 -26.63 -27.00 7.83
N TYR A 15 -26.38 -26.25 6.75
CA TYR A 15 -25.04 -26.11 6.19
C TYR A 15 -24.13 -25.23 7.07
N GLN A 16 -24.68 -24.18 7.69
CA GLN A 16 -23.96 -23.32 8.63
C GLN A 16 -23.69 -24.07 9.94
N GLN A 17 -24.65 -24.88 10.39
CA GLN A 17 -24.49 -25.76 11.54
C GLN A 17 -23.29 -26.70 11.36
N MET A 18 -23.20 -27.38 10.21
CA MET A 18 -22.10 -28.30 9.90
C MET A 18 -20.75 -27.58 9.87
N VAL A 19 -20.70 -26.35 9.35
CA VAL A 19 -19.50 -25.49 9.37
C VAL A 19 -19.13 -25.10 10.80
N ILE A 20 -20.10 -24.72 11.63
CA ILE A 20 -19.88 -24.34 13.04
C ILE A 20 -19.38 -25.56 13.85
N GLU A 21 -20.04 -26.71 13.75
CA GLU A 21 -19.63 -27.95 14.44
C GLU A 21 -18.23 -28.42 14.03
N THR A 22 -17.88 -28.27 12.74
CA THR A 22 -16.52 -28.54 12.25
C THR A 22 -15.51 -27.44 12.56
N MET A 23 -15.93 -26.25 12.99
CA MET A 23 -15.05 -25.18 13.46
C MET A 23 -14.76 -25.29 14.97
N TYR A 24 -15.68 -25.84 15.75
CA TYR A 24 -15.60 -25.94 17.22
C TYR A 24 -15.38 -27.38 17.74
N GLY A 25 -15.14 -28.34 16.84
CA GLY A 25 -14.82 -29.72 17.21
C GLY A 25 -13.48 -29.87 17.96
N PRO A 26 -13.30 -30.95 18.74
CA PRO A 26 -12.13 -31.13 19.59
C PRO A 26 -10.79 -31.24 18.82
N ASP A 27 -10.83 -31.64 17.54
CA ASP A 27 -9.64 -31.87 16.70
C ASP A 27 -9.42 -30.82 15.60
N VAL A 28 -10.07 -29.66 15.68
CA VAL A 28 -9.92 -28.61 14.66
C VAL A 28 -8.60 -27.88 14.89
N PRO A 29 -7.62 -27.93 13.97
CA PRO A 29 -6.53 -26.97 13.98
C PRO A 29 -7.17 -25.62 13.68
N TYR A 30 -7.49 -24.86 14.72
CA TYR A 30 -7.91 -23.48 14.59
C TYR A 30 -6.95 -22.82 13.59
N TYR A 31 -7.47 -22.39 12.44
CA TYR A 31 -6.77 -21.40 11.63
C TYR A 31 -6.80 -20.11 12.45
N GLN A 32 -5.93 -20.05 13.46
CA GLN A 32 -5.47 -18.83 14.03
C GLN A 32 -4.63 -18.14 12.95
N GLN A 33 -5.29 -17.55 11.96
CA GLN A 33 -4.85 -16.24 11.52
C GLN A 33 -5.18 -15.26 12.65
N GLY A 34 -4.52 -15.49 13.80
CA GLY A 34 -4.31 -14.42 14.76
C GLY A 34 -3.63 -13.29 14.00
N LEU A 35 -3.91 -12.05 14.41
CA LEU A 35 -3.17 -10.86 14.01
C LEU A 35 -1.67 -11.21 13.97
N GLN A 36 -1.16 -11.56 12.80
CA GLN A 36 0.24 -11.87 12.62
C GLN A 36 0.95 -10.55 12.88
N HIS A 37 1.67 -10.48 14.00
CA HIS A 37 2.45 -9.29 14.30
C HIS A 37 3.38 -9.06 13.11
N PRO A 38 3.39 -7.84 12.53
CA PRO A 38 4.17 -7.59 11.33
C PRO A 38 5.61 -8.02 11.60
N ASN A 39 6.17 -8.86 10.72
CA ASN A 39 7.58 -9.24 10.82
C ASN A 39 8.45 -7.98 10.71
N GLN A 40 9.74 -8.09 11.04
CA GLN A 40 10.63 -6.92 11.08
C GLN A 40 10.68 -6.14 9.74
N SER A 41 10.55 -6.85 8.61
CA SER A 41 10.48 -6.24 7.28
C SER A 41 9.19 -5.41 7.12
N ALA A 42 8.03 -5.97 7.50
CA ALA A 42 6.75 -5.28 7.47
C ALA A 42 6.73 -4.06 8.41
N GLN A 43 7.26 -4.16 9.62
CA GLN A 43 7.38 -3.03 10.54
C GLN A 43 8.23 -1.90 9.94
N THR A 44 9.35 -2.26 9.32
CA THR A 44 10.24 -1.28 8.66
C THR A 44 9.55 -0.61 7.48
N PHE A 45 8.83 -1.38 6.66
CA PHE A 45 8.04 -0.86 5.56
C PHE A 45 6.96 0.11 6.05
N PHE A 46 6.17 -0.26 7.06
CA PHE A 46 5.14 0.62 7.61
C PHE A 46 5.72 1.90 8.21
N LYS A 47 6.88 1.83 8.87
CA LYS A 47 7.59 3.01 9.36
C LYS A 47 7.95 3.96 8.21
N LEU A 48 8.48 3.43 7.11
CA LEU A 48 8.83 4.22 5.92
C LEU A 48 7.58 4.82 5.25
N VAL A 49 6.49 4.05 5.15
CA VAL A 49 5.21 4.55 4.64
C VAL A 49 4.72 5.70 5.50
N ASN A 50 4.71 5.55 6.83
CA ASN A 50 4.25 6.59 7.76
C ASN A 50 5.09 7.88 7.67
N GLN A 51 6.40 7.75 7.49
CA GLN A 51 7.28 8.90 7.26
C GLN A 51 7.00 9.57 5.92
N ALA A 52 6.72 8.80 4.87
CA ALA A 52 6.40 9.34 3.56
C ALA A 52 4.97 9.92 3.47
N THR A 53 4.03 9.43 4.29
CA THR A 53 2.66 9.95 4.38
C THR A 53 2.53 11.18 5.27
N GLU A 54 3.64 11.68 5.83
CA GLU A 54 3.65 12.97 6.51
C GLU A 54 3.05 14.10 5.64
N PRO A 55 2.41 15.10 6.27
CA PRO A 55 1.90 16.27 5.58
C PRO A 55 2.97 16.89 4.69
N LEU A 56 2.58 17.30 3.47
CA LEU A 56 3.49 17.90 2.51
C LEU A 56 4.13 19.19 3.05
N TRP A 57 3.42 19.93 3.89
CA TRP A 57 3.93 21.03 4.71
C TRP A 57 3.11 21.07 6.01
N ASP A 58 3.54 21.87 6.99
CA ASP A 58 2.84 21.97 8.28
C ASP A 58 1.41 22.52 8.10
N GLY A 59 0.41 21.80 8.63
CA GLY A 59 -1.01 22.11 8.42
C GLY A 59 -1.63 21.61 7.11
N SER A 60 -0.92 20.85 6.27
CA SER A 60 -1.52 20.21 5.10
C SER A 60 -2.44 19.05 5.50
N LEU A 61 -3.75 19.23 5.32
CA LEU A 61 -4.77 18.20 5.66
C LEU A 61 -5.04 17.20 4.52
N LYS A 62 -4.79 17.60 3.27
CA LYS A 62 -5.18 16.82 2.07
C LYS A 62 -4.00 16.22 1.30
N ALA A 63 -2.83 16.85 1.39
CA ALA A 63 -1.66 16.48 0.62
C ALA A 63 -0.55 15.98 1.55
N SER A 64 -0.12 14.74 1.32
CA SER A 64 1.09 14.17 1.90
C SER A 64 2.23 14.18 0.90
N THR A 65 3.46 14.03 1.38
CA THR A 65 4.65 13.92 0.52
C THR A 65 4.53 12.74 -0.45
N LEU A 66 4.12 11.56 0.04
CA LEU A 66 3.94 10.36 -0.77
C LEU A 66 2.85 10.53 -1.83
N SER A 67 1.67 11.03 -1.45
CA SER A 67 0.55 11.19 -2.38
C SER A 67 0.87 12.18 -3.50
N THR A 68 1.49 13.32 -3.15
CA THR A 68 1.89 14.35 -4.12
C THR A 68 2.95 13.82 -5.08
N THR A 69 3.98 13.17 -4.55
CA THR A 69 5.08 12.62 -5.36
C THR A 69 4.59 11.50 -6.27
N THR A 70 3.68 10.65 -5.80
CA THR A 70 3.05 9.60 -6.61
C THR A 70 2.25 10.19 -7.76
N ARG A 71 1.46 11.25 -7.51
CA ARG A 71 0.70 11.93 -8.57
C ARG A 71 1.60 12.57 -9.62
N LEU A 72 2.71 13.19 -9.19
CA LEU A 72 3.71 13.75 -10.11
C LEU A 72 4.37 12.68 -10.97
N LEU A 73 4.70 11.53 -10.40
CA LEU A 73 5.27 10.39 -11.13
C LEU A 73 4.26 9.77 -12.11
N ASN A 74 2.99 9.66 -11.71
CA ASN A 74 1.93 9.19 -12.59
C ASN A 74 1.79 10.13 -13.79
N TRP A 75 1.70 11.45 -13.55
CA TRP A 75 1.67 12.45 -14.62
C TRP A 75 2.90 12.34 -15.54
N LYS A 76 4.10 12.21 -14.96
CA LYS A 76 5.33 12.01 -15.75
C LYS A 76 5.23 10.79 -16.66
N SER A 77 4.74 9.66 -16.14
CA SER A 77 4.62 8.41 -16.89
C SER A 77 3.52 8.46 -17.95
N GLU A 78 2.39 9.07 -17.63
CA GLU A 78 1.20 9.15 -18.49
C GLU A 78 1.46 10.01 -19.73
N TYR A 79 2.18 11.13 -19.56
CA TYR A 79 2.52 12.03 -20.65
C TYR A 79 3.95 11.82 -21.19
N ASN A 80 4.61 10.75 -20.76
CA ASN A 80 5.96 10.39 -21.17
C ASN A 80 6.97 11.56 -21.02
N VAL A 81 6.80 12.35 -19.96
CA VAL A 81 7.59 13.54 -19.67
C VAL A 81 9.03 13.11 -19.42
N SER A 82 9.99 13.80 -20.06
CA SER A 82 11.41 13.51 -19.89
C SER A 82 11.89 13.81 -18.45
N ASP A 83 12.99 13.20 -18.01
CA ASP A 83 13.57 13.48 -16.69
C ASP A 83 13.99 14.96 -16.58
N SER A 84 14.58 15.52 -17.63
CA SER A 84 14.99 16.93 -17.66
C SER A 84 13.83 17.91 -17.61
N SER A 85 12.70 17.60 -18.26
CA SER A 85 11.48 18.42 -18.16
C SER A 85 10.89 18.37 -16.75
N PHE A 86 10.88 17.19 -16.13
CA PHE A 86 10.42 17.02 -14.76
C PHE A 86 11.27 17.82 -13.77
N ASP A 87 12.59 17.74 -13.90
CA ASP A 87 13.55 18.46 -13.04
C ASP A 87 13.48 19.97 -13.19
N ARG A 88 13.01 20.48 -14.33
CA ARG A 88 12.77 21.92 -14.54
C ARG A 88 11.42 22.38 -13.97
N LEU A 89 10.40 21.52 -14.00
CA LEU A 89 9.05 21.88 -13.55
C LEU A 89 8.91 21.77 -12.03
N LEU A 90 9.55 20.78 -11.41
CA LEU A 90 9.39 20.49 -9.99
C LEU A 90 9.77 21.67 -9.07
N PRO A 91 10.86 22.42 -9.32
CA PRO A 91 11.18 23.63 -8.56
C PRO A 91 10.11 24.71 -8.68
N ILE A 92 9.55 24.92 -9.88
CA ILE A 92 8.47 25.90 -10.12
C ILE A 92 7.23 25.55 -9.29
N ILE A 93 6.87 24.26 -9.24
CA ILE A 93 5.78 23.79 -8.40
C ILE A 93 6.12 24.02 -6.92
N LYS A 94 7.33 23.71 -6.50
CA LYS A 94 7.78 23.88 -5.11
C LYS A 94 7.75 25.34 -4.66
N ASP A 95 8.12 26.27 -5.54
CA ASP A 95 8.07 27.71 -5.28
C ASP A 95 6.65 28.25 -5.13
N SER A 96 5.66 27.56 -5.72
CA SER A 96 4.24 27.89 -5.56
C SER A 96 3.61 27.36 -4.26
N LEU A 97 4.33 26.53 -3.51
CA LEU A 97 3.87 25.96 -2.24
C LEU A 97 4.26 26.84 -1.04
N PRO A 98 3.56 26.70 0.09
CA PRO A 98 3.96 27.34 1.34
C PRO A 98 5.40 26.98 1.75
N THR A 99 6.07 27.90 2.45
CA THR A 99 7.42 27.69 2.98
C THR A 99 7.46 26.43 3.86
N GLY A 100 8.47 25.58 3.64
CA GLY A 100 8.63 24.31 4.35
C GLY A 100 7.99 23.10 3.66
N ALA A 101 7.58 23.22 2.39
CA ALA A 101 7.11 22.08 1.61
C ALA A 101 8.20 21.00 1.45
N LYS A 102 7.87 19.79 1.89
CA LYS A 102 8.70 18.57 1.85
C LYS A 102 8.73 17.90 0.47
N LEU A 103 8.63 18.68 -0.60
CA LEU A 103 8.69 18.15 -1.96
C LEU A 103 10.16 17.90 -2.36
N PRO A 104 10.49 16.78 -3.05
CA PRO A 104 11.81 16.56 -3.61
C PRO A 104 12.19 17.65 -4.64
N ASP A 105 13.49 17.84 -4.87
CA ASP A 105 14.00 18.87 -5.79
C ASP A 105 14.08 18.42 -7.24
N ASN A 106 14.15 17.10 -7.48
CA ASN A 106 14.23 16.52 -8.81
C ASN A 106 13.70 15.07 -8.84
N PHE A 107 13.70 14.47 -10.03
CA PHE A 107 13.27 13.10 -10.28
C PHE A 107 14.14 12.07 -9.56
N TYR A 108 15.45 12.32 -9.45
CA TYR A 108 16.37 11.40 -8.78
C TYR A 108 16.07 11.33 -7.28
N GLU A 109 15.94 12.47 -6.60
CA GLU A 109 15.58 12.53 -5.17
C GLU A 109 14.18 11.96 -4.93
N THR A 110 13.25 12.20 -5.87
CA THR A 110 11.93 11.55 -5.88
C THR A 110 12.06 10.02 -5.88
N LYS A 111 12.86 9.46 -6.80
CA LYS A 111 13.11 8.01 -6.87
C LYS A 111 13.81 7.48 -5.63
N LYS A 112 14.77 8.21 -5.08
CA LYS A 112 15.52 7.85 -3.88
C LYS A 112 14.62 7.79 -2.65
N MET A 113 13.70 8.73 -2.51
CA MET A 113 12.69 8.75 -1.45
C MET A 113 11.75 7.54 -1.55
N LEU A 114 11.35 7.15 -2.76
CA LEU A 114 10.43 6.01 -2.98
C LEU A 114 11.13 4.65 -3.06
N LYS A 115 12.45 4.62 -3.21
CA LYS A 115 13.24 3.38 -3.32
C LYS A 115 12.96 2.39 -2.17
N PRO A 116 12.85 2.81 -0.89
CA PRO A 116 12.51 1.91 0.20
C PRO A 116 11.08 1.37 0.14
N LEU A 117 10.17 2.09 -0.53
CA LEU A 117 8.76 1.72 -0.71
C LEU A 117 8.53 0.87 -1.96
N LYS A 118 9.55 0.70 -2.80
CA LYS A 118 9.45 -0.06 -4.03
C LYS A 118 9.24 -1.54 -3.70
N LEU A 119 8.13 -2.10 -4.16
CA LEU A 119 7.89 -3.54 -4.08
C LEU A 119 8.94 -4.30 -4.92
N PRO A 120 9.43 -5.45 -4.44
CA PRO A 120 10.34 -6.29 -5.20
C PRO A 120 9.65 -6.70 -6.51
N SER A 121 10.22 -6.28 -7.64
CA SER A 121 9.70 -6.63 -8.95
C SER A 121 10.37 -7.91 -9.43
N GLN A 122 9.60 -8.99 -9.55
CA GLN A 122 10.06 -10.20 -10.24
C GLN A 122 9.65 -10.11 -11.71
N ARG A 123 10.63 -10.15 -12.62
CA ARG A 123 10.34 -10.24 -14.06
C ARG A 123 9.89 -11.67 -14.37
N ILE A 124 8.68 -11.83 -14.88
CA ILE A 124 8.22 -13.12 -15.38
C ILE A 124 8.75 -13.27 -16.81
N HIS A 125 9.63 -14.25 -17.02
CA HIS A 125 10.11 -14.58 -18.35
C HIS A 125 9.01 -15.34 -19.10
N ILE A 126 8.46 -14.74 -20.15
CA ILE A 126 7.50 -15.42 -21.03
C ILE A 126 8.30 -16.42 -21.87
N HIS A 127 8.22 -17.71 -21.56
CA HIS A 127 8.84 -18.76 -22.38
C HIS A 127 8.10 -18.86 -23.72
N LYS A 128 8.79 -19.17 -24.82
CA LYS A 128 8.27 -19.03 -26.20
C LYS A 128 7.09 -19.95 -26.58
N ASN A 129 6.69 -20.90 -25.74
CA ASN A 129 5.82 -21.99 -26.16
C ASN A 129 4.35 -21.93 -25.70
N TRP A 130 3.87 -20.77 -25.25
CA TRP A 130 2.45 -20.61 -24.85
C TRP A 130 1.48 -20.50 -26.05
N TRP A 131 2.00 -20.44 -27.28
CA TRP A 131 1.19 -20.33 -28.51
C TRP A 131 0.91 -21.65 -29.23
N GLN A 132 1.49 -22.78 -28.79
CA GLN A 132 1.31 -24.08 -29.48
C GLN A 132 0.15 -24.94 -28.95
N CYS A 133 -0.64 -24.44 -28.01
CA CYS A 133 -1.88 -25.07 -27.58
C CYS A 133 -3.07 -24.13 -27.82
N SER A 134 -3.50 -24.01 -29.08
CA SER A 134 -4.85 -23.60 -29.48
C SER A 134 -5.20 -24.28 -30.79
#